data_AF-A0A2H9TN15-F1
#
_entry.id   AF-A0A2H9TN15-F1
#
_cell.length_a   1.000
_cell.length_b   1.000
_cell.length_c   1.000
_cell.angle_alpha   90.00
_cell.angle_beta   90.00
_cell.angle_gamma   90.00
#
_symmetry.space_group_name_H-M   'P 1'
#
loop_
_entity.id
_entity.type
_entity.pdbx_description
1 polymer ?
#
loop_
_entity_poly.entity_id
_entity_poly.type
_entity_poly.pdbx_seq_one_letter_code
_entity_poly.pdbx_strand_id
1 'polypeptide(L)'
;MYDAFIYRHQDGFVLDCDRRVTGDFMFHLKQYKLRSKIEIMDESATMSICAGWNGEAEDNAVKDERCDWNMWRTIVTSTDGVSRDTDIYNTLRMIKGVPEGPVEIARGKAIPMEYNLELMNGGTLGPHLSYI
;
A
#
# COMPACT_ATOMS: atom_id res chain seq x y z
N MET A 1 -3.49 3.43 12.94
CA MET A 1 -2.82 2.51 12.01
C MET A 1 -3.20 2.91 10.60
N TYR A 2 -2.23 2.85 9.69
CA TYR A 2 -2.39 3.08 8.26
C TYR A 2 -1.93 1.81 7.58
N ASP A 3 -2.76 1.24 6.70
CA ASP A 3 -2.28 0.29 5.71
C ASP A 3 -1.64 1.06 4.56
N ALA A 4 -0.49 0.58 4.10
CA ALA A 4 0.23 1.22 3.01
C ALA A 4 1.08 0.19 2.28
N PHE A 5 1.25 0.40 0.97
CA PHE A 5 2.27 -0.29 0.19
C PHE A 5 3.53 0.56 0.13
N ILE A 6 4.68 -0.10 0.16
CA ILE A 6 5.98 0.55 0.09
C ILE A 6 6.69 0.07 -1.17
N TYR A 7 6.95 1.00 -2.08
CA TYR A 7 7.67 0.73 -3.32
C TYR A 7 9.06 1.36 -3.25
N ARG A 8 10.08 0.63 -3.69
CA ARG A 8 11.41 1.22 -3.92
C ARG A 8 11.33 2.10 -5.17
N HIS A 9 11.86 3.31 -5.07
CA HIS A 9 12.04 4.22 -6.19
C HIS A 9 13.52 4.61 -6.28
N GLN A 10 13.98 5.00 -7.48
CA GLN A 10 15.35 5.46 -7.77
C GLN A 10 16.00 6.28 -6.62
N ASP A 11 15.30 7.27 -6.07
CA ASP A 11 15.85 8.18 -5.03
C ASP A 11 15.17 8.05 -3.66
N GLY A 12 14.45 6.95 -3.40
CA GLY A 12 13.79 6.75 -2.12
C GLY A 12 12.67 5.71 -2.16
N PHE A 13 11.53 6.07 -1.56
CA PHE A 13 10.37 5.19 -1.46
C PHE A 13 9.09 5.94 -1.81
N VAL A 14 8.18 5.25 -2.49
CA VAL A 14 6.80 5.68 -2.65
C VAL A 14 5.94 4.92 -1.64
N LEU A 15 5.16 5.65 -0.86
CA LEU A 15 4.21 5.11 0.09
C LEU A 15 2.81 5.31 -0.46
N ASP A 16 2.18 4.24 -0.92
CA ASP A 16 0.79 4.25 -1.37
C ASP A 16 -0.14 4.03 -0.17
N CYS A 17 -1.12 4.91 0.00
CA CYS A 17 -2.12 4.82 1.04
C CYS A 17 -3.46 5.36 0.52
N ASP A 18 -4.53 5.04 1.23
CA ASP A 18 -5.85 5.54 0.85
C ASP A 18 -5.92 7.08 0.82
N ARG A 19 -6.44 7.62 -0.29
CA ARG A 19 -6.50 9.07 -0.52
C ARG A 19 -7.26 9.85 0.56
N ARG A 20 -8.22 9.23 1.25
CA ARG A 20 -9.01 9.87 2.32
C ARG A 20 -8.16 10.23 3.53
N VAL A 21 -6.95 9.69 3.63
CA VAL A 21 -6.12 9.76 4.82
C VAL A 21 -4.69 10.25 4.55
N THR A 22 -4.39 10.64 3.31
CA THR A 22 -3.07 11.13 2.89
C THR A 22 -2.56 12.24 3.81
N GLY A 23 -3.39 13.24 4.12
CA GLY A 23 -3.00 14.35 5.00
C GLY A 23 -2.58 13.89 6.41
N ASP A 24 -3.42 13.08 7.06
CA ASP A 24 -3.13 12.53 8.39
C ASP A 24 -1.90 11.62 8.38
N PHE A 25 -1.74 10.82 7.32
CA PHE A 25 -0.60 9.92 7.15
C PHE A 25 0.71 10.69 7.01
N MET A 26 0.74 11.71 6.15
CA MET A 26 1.90 12.58 5.99
C MET A 26 2.23 13.33 7.28
N PHE A 27 1.21 13.85 7.98
CA PHE A 27 1.42 14.49 9.29
C PHE A 27 2.06 13.51 10.27
N HIS A 28 1.54 12.28 10.35
CA HIS A 28 2.09 11.22 11.18
C HIS A 28 3.57 10.94 10.82
N LEU A 29 3.90 10.71 9.56
CA LEU A 29 5.28 10.48 9.12
C LEU A 29 6.21 11.66 9.50
N LYS A 30 5.74 12.90 9.33
CA LYS A 30 6.50 14.11 9.67
C LYS A 30 6.77 14.22 11.18
N GLN A 31 5.84 13.79 12.04
CA GLN A 31 6.06 13.77 13.49
C GLN A 31 7.23 12.85 13.88
N TYR A 32 7.42 11.74 13.17
CA TYR A 32 8.47 10.74 13.48
C TYR A 32 9.73 10.86 12.63
N LYS A 33 9.79 11.80 11.68
CA LYS A 33 10.99 12.06 10.85
C LYS A 33 12.23 12.42 11.69
N LEU A 34 12.06 13.02 12.88
CA LEU A 34 13.15 13.43 13.78
C LEU A 34 14.30 14.14 12.99
N ARG A 35 15.56 13.80 13.29
CA ARG A 35 16.75 14.36 12.65
C ARG A 35 17.08 13.71 11.30
N SER A 36 16.22 12.84 10.78
CA SER A 36 16.45 12.16 9.50
C SER A 36 16.44 13.17 8.36
N LYS A 37 17.49 13.13 7.54
CA LYS A 37 17.66 13.98 6.35
C LYS A 37 16.84 13.44 5.16
N ILE A 38 15.53 13.33 5.34
CA ILE A 38 14.59 12.85 4.31
C ILE A 38 13.58 13.93 3.95
N GLU A 39 13.04 13.93 2.74
CA GLU A 39 11.90 14.76 2.36
C GLU A 39 10.63 13.91 2.31
N ILE A 40 9.47 14.49 2.66
CA ILE A 40 8.17 13.80 2.62
C ILE A 40 7.20 14.69 1.87
N MET A 41 6.77 14.24 0.69
CA MET A 41 6.01 15.00 -0.29
C MET A 41 4.72 14.25 -0.67
N ASP A 42 3.70 14.97 -1.08
CA ASP A 42 2.46 14.40 -1.63
C ASP A 42 2.58 14.38 -3.16
N GLU A 43 2.73 13.20 -3.73
CA GLU A 43 2.81 12.99 -5.19
C GLU A 43 1.50 12.44 -5.77
N SER A 44 0.39 12.50 -5.03
CA SER A 44 -0.90 11.97 -5.50
C SER A 44 -1.51 12.72 -6.70
N ALA A 45 -0.98 13.90 -7.04
CA ALA A 45 -1.36 14.66 -8.22
C ALA A 45 -0.61 14.24 -9.49
N THR A 46 0.56 13.61 -9.35
CA THR A 46 1.50 13.28 -10.44
C THR A 46 1.62 11.78 -10.66
N MET A 47 1.35 10.99 -9.61
CA MET A 47 1.44 9.53 -9.62
C MET A 47 0.12 8.91 -9.18
N SER A 48 -0.16 7.70 -9.67
CA SER A 48 -1.28 6.86 -9.25
C SER A 48 -0.84 5.41 -9.20
N ILE A 49 -1.55 4.59 -8.44
CA ILE A 49 -1.35 3.13 -8.43
C ILE A 49 -2.44 2.48 -9.29
N CYS A 50 -2.01 1.68 -10.26
CA CYS A 50 -2.89 0.80 -11.02
C CYS A 50 -2.76 -0.62 -10.48
N ALA A 51 -3.89 -1.30 -10.28
CA ALA A 51 -3.95 -2.71 -9.97
C ALA A 51 -4.47 -3.49 -11.18
N GLY A 52 -3.76 -4.54 -11.57
CA GLY A 52 -4.14 -5.41 -12.68
C GLY A 52 -4.21 -6.86 -12.26
N TRP A 53 -5.10 -7.61 -12.91
CA TRP A 53 -5.31 -9.04 -12.68
C TRP A 53 -5.70 -9.72 -14.00
N ASN A 54 -5.45 -11.03 -14.10
CA ASN A 54 -5.82 -11.85 -15.26
C ASN A 54 -5.30 -11.31 -16.62
N GLY A 55 -4.12 -10.71 -16.64
CA GLY A 55 -3.45 -10.21 -17.83
C GLY A 55 -1.94 -10.11 -17.61
N GLU A 56 -1.20 -9.80 -18.67
CA GLU A 56 0.24 -9.57 -18.58
C GLU A 56 0.51 -8.35 -17.68
N ALA A 57 1.51 -8.47 -16.83
CA ALA A 57 1.93 -7.40 -15.95
C ALA A 57 2.67 -6.32 -16.76
N GLU A 58 2.42 -5.05 -16.47
CA GLU A 58 3.16 -3.96 -17.12
C GLU A 58 4.63 -3.93 -16.70
N ASP A 59 5.46 -3.24 -17.50
CA ASP A 59 6.84 -2.99 -17.14
C ASP A 59 6.92 -2.24 -15.81
N ASN A 60 7.69 -2.77 -14.85
CA ASN A 60 7.81 -2.32 -13.45
C ASN A 60 6.63 -2.65 -12.53
N ALA A 61 5.66 -3.46 -12.98
CA ALA A 61 4.65 -3.98 -12.08
C ALA A 61 5.27 -4.93 -11.04
N VAL A 62 4.82 -4.77 -9.80
CA VAL A 62 5.20 -5.61 -8.67
C VAL A 62 4.03 -6.53 -8.35
N LYS A 63 4.31 -7.81 -8.10
CA LYS A 63 3.29 -8.76 -7.66
C LYS A 63 2.67 -8.28 -6.34
N ASP A 64 1.35 -8.38 -6.22
CA ASP A 64 0.67 -8.14 -4.95
C ASP A 64 0.80 -9.39 -4.07
N GLU A 65 1.62 -9.31 -3.03
CA GLU A 65 1.98 -10.45 -2.18
C GLU A 65 1.06 -10.67 -0.99
N ARG A 66 -0.08 -9.95 -0.90
CA ARG A 66 -0.99 -10.09 0.25
C ARG A 66 -1.65 -11.46 0.34
N CYS A 67 -1.83 -12.15 -0.78
CA CYS A 67 -2.35 -13.52 -0.80
C CYS A 67 -1.98 -14.25 -2.10
N ASP A 68 -2.39 -15.52 -2.19
CA ASP A 68 -2.23 -16.32 -3.41
C ASP A 68 -3.27 -15.93 -4.47
N TRP A 69 -2.91 -14.93 -5.26
CA TRP A 69 -3.64 -14.44 -6.43
C TRP A 69 -2.68 -13.99 -7.54
N ASN A 70 -3.21 -13.86 -8.75
CA ASN A 70 -2.46 -13.32 -9.89
C ASN A 70 -2.77 -11.83 -10.09
N MET A 71 -2.48 -11.04 -9.06
CA MET A 71 -2.65 -9.59 -9.08
C MET A 71 -1.30 -8.90 -9.00
N TRP A 72 -1.18 -7.78 -9.68
CA TRP A 72 0.01 -6.94 -9.69
C TRP A 72 -0.39 -5.48 -9.51
N ARG A 73 0.59 -4.67 -9.10
CA ARG A 73 0.45 -3.23 -8.89
C ARG A 73 1.59 -2.51 -9.58
N THR A 74 1.30 -1.36 -10.18
CA THR A 74 2.32 -0.53 -10.80
C THR A 74 2.06 0.95 -10.53
N ILE A 75 3.15 1.71 -10.41
CA ILE A 75 3.12 3.17 -10.32
C ILE A 75 2.99 3.71 -11.74
N VAL A 76 1.95 4.51 -11.98
CA VAL A 76 1.70 5.15 -13.27
C VAL A 76 1.68 6.67 -13.14
N THR A 77 2.12 7.36 -14.18
CA THR A 77 2.06 8.84 -14.30
C THR A 77 0.88 9.31 -15.16
N SER A 78 0.22 8.39 -15.86
CA SER A 78 -1.05 8.61 -16.56
C SER A 78 -2.03 7.49 -16.23
N THR A 79 -3.31 7.84 -16.20
CA THR A 79 -4.43 6.88 -16.03
C THR A 79 -5.26 6.76 -17.30
N ASP A 80 -4.70 7.16 -18.46
CA ASP A 80 -5.38 7.05 -19.74
C ASP A 80 -5.64 5.59 -20.11
N GLY A 81 -6.89 5.26 -20.41
CA GLY A 81 -7.31 3.88 -20.71
C GLY A 81 -7.45 2.97 -19.49
N VAL A 82 -7.16 3.45 -18.28
CA VAL A 82 -7.34 2.69 -17.03
C VAL A 82 -8.74 2.95 -16.47
N SER A 83 -9.46 1.88 -16.12
CA SER A 83 -10.76 2.01 -15.45
C SER A 83 -10.60 2.64 -14.07
N ARG A 84 -11.41 3.67 -13.78
CA ARG A 84 -11.51 4.27 -12.43
C ARG A 84 -12.57 3.59 -11.56
N ASP A 85 -13.35 2.68 -12.15
CA ASP A 85 -14.29 1.86 -11.41
C ASP A 85 -13.51 0.78 -10.64
N THR A 86 -13.71 0.77 -9.33
CA THR A 86 -13.01 -0.11 -8.39
C THR A 86 -13.87 -1.28 -7.92
N ASP A 87 -15.13 -1.39 -8.37
CA ASP A 87 -16.09 -2.36 -7.82
C ASP A 87 -15.63 -3.81 -8.03
N ILE A 88 -15.10 -4.14 -9.20
CA ILE A 88 -14.55 -5.47 -9.49
C ILE A 88 -13.32 -5.74 -8.62
N TYR A 89 -12.41 -4.78 -8.53
CA TYR A 89 -11.21 -4.88 -7.69
C TYR A 89 -11.58 -5.12 -6.22
N ASN A 90 -12.51 -4.33 -5.68
CA ASN A 90 -13.01 -4.48 -4.31
C ASN A 90 -13.66 -5.85 -4.10
N THR A 91 -14.48 -6.30 -5.05
CA THR A 91 -15.13 -7.62 -4.99
C THR A 91 -14.11 -8.75 -4.94
N LEU A 92 -13.07 -8.71 -5.78
CA LEU A 92 -12.00 -9.71 -5.79
C LEU A 92 -11.24 -9.76 -4.46
N ARG A 93 -10.92 -8.60 -3.89
CA ARG A 93 -10.30 -8.51 -2.55
C ARG A 93 -11.20 -9.09 -1.46
N MET A 94 -12.48 -8.72 -1.47
CA MET A 94 -13.46 -9.18 -0.49
C MET A 94 -13.62 -10.70 -0.52
N ILE A 95 -13.68 -11.31 -1.70
CA ILE A 95 -13.74 -12.78 -1.87
C ILE A 95 -12.49 -13.44 -1.26
N LYS A 96 -11.33 -12.79 -1.35
CA LYS A 96 -10.06 -13.28 -0.80
C LYS A 96 -9.83 -12.89 0.67
N GLY A 97 -10.74 -12.15 1.28
CA GLY A 97 -10.62 -11.69 2.67
C GLY A 97 -9.46 -10.70 2.89
N VAL A 98 -9.10 -9.91 1.87
CA VAL A 98 -8.01 -8.93 1.91
C VAL A 98 -8.58 -7.53 2.22
N PRO A 99 -8.47 -7.04 3.47
CA PRO A 99 -8.95 -5.70 3.82
C PRO A 99 -8.03 -4.61 3.25
N GLU A 100 -8.59 -3.46 2.90
CA GLU A 100 -7.86 -2.27 2.43
C GLU A 100 -8.54 -0.97 2.84
N GLY A 101 -7.73 0.00 3.26
CA GLY A 101 -8.15 1.36 3.55
C GLY A 101 -8.94 1.54 4.85
N PRO A 102 -9.26 2.80 5.17
CA PRO A 102 -9.81 3.21 6.48
C PRO A 102 -11.27 2.81 6.71
N VAL A 103 -12.00 2.42 5.66
CA VAL A 103 -13.38 1.93 5.78
C VAL A 103 -13.40 0.49 6.29
N GLU A 104 -12.47 -0.32 5.80
CA GLU A 104 -12.36 -1.74 6.18
C GLU A 104 -11.49 -1.88 7.44
N ILE A 105 -10.42 -1.08 7.56
CA ILE A 105 -9.46 -1.13 8.69
C ILE A 105 -9.66 0.08 9.60
N ALA A 106 -10.44 -0.11 10.68
CA ALA A 106 -10.85 0.98 11.55
C ALA A 106 -9.67 1.65 12.29
N ARG A 107 -9.44 2.94 12.02
CA ARG A 107 -8.38 3.72 12.68
C ARG A 107 -8.52 3.76 14.19
N GLY A 108 -7.38 3.59 14.88
CA GLY A 108 -7.28 3.69 16.34
C GLY A 108 -7.93 2.52 17.10
N LYS A 109 -8.59 1.60 16.39
CA LYS A 109 -9.24 0.41 16.95
C LYS A 109 -8.70 -0.89 16.37
N ALA A 110 -8.29 -0.86 15.10
CA ALA A 110 -7.78 -2.03 14.41
C ALA A 110 -6.46 -2.52 15.03
N ILE A 111 -6.45 -3.81 15.38
CA ILE A 111 -5.25 -4.54 15.80
C ILE A 111 -4.72 -5.30 14.58
N PRO A 112 -3.42 -5.19 14.21
CA PRO A 112 -2.90 -5.76 12.96
C PRO A 112 -3.27 -7.22 12.69
N MET A 113 -3.23 -8.06 13.73
CA MET A 113 -3.52 -9.50 13.63
C MET A 113 -5.01 -9.80 13.37
N GLU A 114 -5.94 -8.94 13.80
CA GLU A 114 -7.37 -9.11 13.52
C GLU A 114 -7.70 -8.88 12.04
N TYR A 115 -6.80 -8.22 11.30
CA TYR A 115 -6.91 -7.93 9.87
C TYR A 115 -5.94 -8.77 9.04
N ASN A 116 -5.39 -9.84 9.61
CA ASN A 116 -4.47 -10.77 8.93
C ASN A 116 -3.20 -10.12 8.36
N LEU A 117 -2.75 -8.97 8.88
CA LEU A 117 -1.56 -8.30 8.33
C LEU A 117 -0.29 -9.16 8.41
N GLU A 118 -0.20 -10.05 9.39
CA GLU A 118 0.87 -11.06 9.48
C GLU A 118 0.85 -12.05 8.30
N LEU A 119 -0.34 -12.48 7.87
CA LEU A 119 -0.50 -13.39 6.73
C LEU A 119 -0.31 -12.67 5.38
N MET A 120 -0.51 -11.36 5.34
CA MET A 120 -0.42 -10.54 4.12
C MET A 120 0.99 -9.98 3.88
N ASN A 121 2.02 -10.55 4.49
CA ASN A 121 3.40 -10.04 4.43
C ASN A 121 3.53 -8.58 4.90
N GLY A 122 2.61 -8.09 5.74
CA GLY A 122 2.54 -6.70 6.22
C GLY A 122 3.52 -6.35 7.34
N GLY A 123 4.40 -7.28 7.68
CA GLY A 123 5.44 -7.12 8.69
C GLY A 123 5.75 -8.43 9.41
N THR A 124 7.01 -8.64 9.75
CA THR A 124 7.45 -9.80 10.55
C THR A 124 7.49 -9.42 12.02
N LEU A 125 6.72 -10.09 12.87
CA LEU A 125 6.90 -10.07 14.33
C LEU A 125 7.98 -11.10 14.73
N GLY A 126 9.23 -10.86 14.31
CA GLY A 126 10.35 -11.77 14.57
C GLY A 126 11.27 -11.28 15.68
N PRO A 127 11.87 -12.16 16.50
CA PRO A 127 12.84 -11.80 17.55
C PRO A 127 14.24 -11.58 16.95
N HIS A 128 14.39 -10.68 15.98
CA HIS A 128 15.68 -10.42 15.32
C HIS A 128 16.34 -9.12 15.80
N LEU A 129 16.66 -9.08 17.10
CA LEU A 129 17.95 -8.57 17.56
C LEU A 129 18.94 -9.75 17.57
N SER A 130 19.26 -10.26 16.38
CA SER A 130 20.49 -11.03 16.23
C SER A 130 21.61 -9.99 16.16
N TYR A 131 22.40 -9.92 17.24
CA TYR A 131 23.70 -9.26 17.24
C TYR A 131 24.47 -9.64 15.98
N ILE A 132 24.75 -8.65 15.14
CA ILE A 132 25.97 -8.56 14.35
C ILE A 132 26.51 -7.15 14.56
#